data_AF-A0A561BMP6-F1
#
_entry.id   AF-A0A561BMP6-F1
#
_cell.length_a   1.000
_cell.length_b   1.000
_cell.length_c   1.000
_cell.angle_alpha   90.00
_cell.angle_beta   90.00
_cell.angle_gamma   90.00
#
_symmetry.space_group_name_H-M   'P 1'
#
loop_
_entity.id
_entity.type
_entity.pdbx_description
1 polymer ?
#
loop_
_entity_poly.entity_id
_entity_poly.type
_entity_poly.pdbx_seq_one_letter_code
_entity_poly.pdbx_strand_id
1 'polypeptide(L)'
;MTQPPDSEKGILHPQEQARHRSLSRLAPGPEVGRFVEWYWIVEWDLATPYTAEVLPYPSVNVTFEQPGGAFVNGVCTRKFERELAGRGRAFGVKFWAGGFGAVTGRDVATFRDQVLPLAEVFPAADRLTDLMFAAESDERRRAVFEAYLTDHLVPVDAQYELVREIVAAMSDDRSVTRVDQITERFGVPIRTLQRLFRRYVGVGPKWVLRRYRLHDGAELLARGRAAELSDLAVALGYFDQAHFTREFKDQIGLTPTEYATRTQAERQITYR
;
A
#
# COMPACT_ATOMS: atom_id res chain seq x y z
N MET A 1 15.62 8.72 -10.63
CA MET A 1 14.37 8.82 -9.86
C MET A 1 13.33 7.96 -10.56
N THR A 2 12.83 6.93 -9.90
CA THR A 2 11.73 6.12 -10.45
C THR A 2 10.45 6.93 -10.26
N GLN A 3 9.75 7.26 -11.34
CA GLN A 3 8.41 7.85 -11.22
C GLN A 3 7.53 6.88 -10.39
N PRO A 4 6.70 7.39 -9.48
CA PRO A 4 5.70 6.54 -8.85
C PRO A 4 4.86 5.93 -9.98
N PRO A 5 4.53 4.63 -9.92
CA PRO A 5 3.72 4.02 -10.96
C PRO A 5 2.44 4.83 -11.09
N ASP A 6 1.99 5.07 -12.32
CA ASP A 6 0.67 5.64 -12.62
C ASP A 6 -0.46 4.62 -12.36
N SER A 7 -0.14 3.59 -11.58
CA SER A 7 -0.98 2.42 -11.38
C SER A 7 -2.06 2.73 -10.34
N GLU A 8 -3.30 2.60 -10.76
CA GLU A 8 -4.48 2.55 -9.90
C GLU A 8 -4.54 1.26 -9.05
N LYS A 9 -3.55 0.35 -9.20
CA LYS A 9 -3.49 -0.92 -8.46
C LYS A 9 -3.59 -0.68 -6.95
N GLY A 10 -4.53 -1.38 -6.33
CA GLY A 10 -4.89 -1.24 -4.92
C GLY A 10 -5.99 -0.23 -4.63
N ILE A 11 -6.30 0.69 -5.55
CA ILE A 11 -7.50 1.55 -5.46
C ILE A 11 -8.67 0.73 -6.01
N LEU A 12 -9.70 0.53 -5.19
CA LEU A 12 -10.93 -0.15 -5.62
C LEU A 12 -11.86 0.88 -6.26
N HIS A 13 -12.46 0.59 -7.42
CA HIS A 13 -13.32 1.55 -8.13
C HIS A 13 -12.63 2.89 -8.45
N PRO A 14 -11.45 2.88 -9.10
CA PRO A 14 -10.63 4.08 -9.25
C PRO A 14 -11.32 5.20 -10.02
N GLN A 15 -12.18 4.86 -10.99
CA GLN A 15 -12.92 5.84 -11.79
C GLN A 15 -14.06 6.50 -11.01
N GLU A 16 -14.75 5.74 -10.15
CA GLU A 16 -15.73 6.30 -9.22
C GLU A 16 -15.03 7.23 -8.23
N GLN A 17 -13.94 6.77 -7.59
CA GLN A 17 -13.20 7.59 -6.62
C GLN A 17 -12.65 8.88 -7.24
N ALA A 18 -12.20 8.86 -8.50
CA ALA A 18 -11.70 10.04 -9.20
C ALA A 18 -12.76 11.15 -9.39
N ARG A 19 -14.05 10.83 -9.27
CA ARG A 19 -15.14 11.83 -9.28
C ARG A 19 -15.30 12.56 -7.94
N HIS A 20 -14.79 11.97 -6.86
CA HIS A 20 -14.96 12.46 -5.50
C HIS A 20 -13.68 13.06 -4.90
N ARG A 21 -12.51 12.75 -5.47
CA ARG A 21 -11.22 13.24 -4.97
C ARG A 21 -10.16 13.34 -6.05
N SER A 22 -9.19 14.21 -5.83
CA SER A 22 -7.94 14.21 -6.59
C SER A 22 -7.01 13.07 -6.13
N LEU A 23 -6.03 12.73 -6.97
CA LEU A 23 -4.86 11.96 -6.57
C LEU A 23 -3.67 12.41 -7.38
N SER A 24 -2.62 12.85 -6.69
CA SER A 24 -1.30 13.02 -7.27
C SER A 24 -0.27 12.23 -6.48
N ARG A 25 0.86 11.93 -7.10
CA ARG A 25 1.96 11.21 -6.46
C ARG A 25 3.27 11.92 -6.73
N LEU A 26 4.16 11.91 -5.74
CA LEU A 26 5.54 12.39 -5.90
C LEU A 26 6.51 11.23 -5.68
N ALA A 27 7.54 11.19 -6.53
CA ALA A 27 8.67 10.28 -6.33
C ALA A 27 9.47 10.71 -5.09
N PRO A 28 10.08 9.76 -4.35
CA PRO A 28 11.00 10.10 -3.29
C PRO A 28 12.34 10.59 -3.83
N GLY A 29 13.01 11.43 -3.03
CA GLY A 29 14.40 11.79 -3.20
C GLY A 29 15.34 10.59 -3.05
N PRO A 30 16.57 10.67 -3.60
CA PRO A 30 17.50 9.54 -3.62
C PRO A 30 17.93 9.06 -2.23
N GLU A 31 17.97 9.94 -1.23
CA GLU A 31 18.41 9.61 0.12
C GLU A 31 17.41 8.71 0.87
N VAL A 32 16.11 8.92 0.65
CA VAL A 32 15.06 8.16 1.33
C VAL A 32 14.38 7.11 0.45
N GLY A 33 14.60 7.14 -0.87
CA GLY A 33 13.90 6.29 -1.85
C GLY A 33 14.12 4.78 -1.67
N ARG A 34 15.12 4.41 -0.87
CA ARG A 34 15.32 3.03 -0.39
C ARG A 34 14.19 2.58 0.55
N PHE A 35 13.63 3.48 1.36
CA PHE A 35 12.62 3.17 2.38
C PHE A 35 11.23 3.65 2.01
N VAL A 36 11.16 4.83 1.40
CA VAL A 36 9.93 5.45 0.91
C VAL A 36 9.73 5.02 -0.53
N GLU A 37 8.54 4.55 -0.85
CA GLU A 37 8.17 4.14 -2.19
C GLU A 37 7.64 5.33 -3.00
N TRP A 38 6.67 6.05 -2.43
CA TRP A 38 6.18 7.31 -2.98
C TRP A 38 5.40 8.12 -1.93
N TYR A 39 5.13 9.36 -2.30
CA TYR A 39 4.17 10.23 -1.62
C TYR A 39 2.86 10.24 -2.41
N TRP A 40 1.73 10.31 -1.72
CA TRP A 40 0.41 10.45 -2.32
C TRP A 40 -0.31 11.65 -1.72
N ILE A 41 -1.02 12.39 -2.56
CA ILE A 41 -1.77 13.57 -2.16
C ILE A 41 -3.20 13.41 -2.65
N VAL A 42 -4.14 13.57 -1.73
CA VAL A 42 -5.57 13.44 -1.99
C VAL A 42 -6.27 14.67 -1.45
N GLU A 43 -7.06 15.34 -2.29
CA GLU A 43 -7.90 16.46 -1.90
C GLU A 43 -9.34 16.16 -2.28
N TRP A 44 -10.29 16.63 -1.47
CA TRP A 44 -11.72 16.45 -1.70
C TRP A 44 -12.50 17.70 -1.27
N ASP A 45 -13.61 17.95 -1.96
CA ASP A 45 -14.60 18.97 -1.62
C ASP A 45 -15.98 18.40 -1.98
N LEU A 46 -16.68 17.90 -0.96
CA LEU A 46 -17.83 17.01 -1.11
C LEU A 46 -19.04 17.57 -0.37
N ALA A 47 -20.13 17.80 -1.12
CA ALA A 47 -21.43 18.15 -0.56
C ALA A 47 -22.12 16.96 0.14
N THR A 48 -21.80 15.73 -0.27
CA THR A 48 -22.32 14.50 0.32
C THR A 48 -21.15 13.57 0.64
N PRO A 49 -21.12 12.94 1.84
CA PRO A 49 -20.05 12.03 2.20
C PRO A 49 -19.84 10.91 1.18
N TYR A 50 -18.59 10.49 1.01
CA TYR A 50 -18.18 9.41 0.12
C TYR A 50 -17.22 8.47 0.83
N THR A 51 -17.44 7.16 0.75
CA THR A 51 -16.52 6.17 1.32
C THR A 51 -15.52 5.71 0.27
N ALA A 52 -14.28 6.14 0.42
CA ALA A 52 -13.17 5.66 -0.39
C ALA A 52 -12.68 4.30 0.12
N GLU A 53 -12.47 3.36 -0.82
CA GLU A 53 -12.06 2.00 -0.51
C GLU A 53 -10.72 1.65 -1.16
N VAL A 54 -9.80 1.09 -0.38
CA VAL A 54 -8.47 0.70 -0.86
C VAL A 54 -8.18 -0.71 -0.40
N LEU A 55 -7.70 -1.54 -1.32
CA LEU A 55 -7.05 -2.81 -0.99
C LEU A 55 -5.62 -2.47 -0.53
N PRO A 56 -5.26 -2.65 0.75
CA PRO A 56 -3.99 -2.14 1.24
C PRO A 56 -2.81 -2.95 0.72
N TYR A 57 -1.70 -2.26 0.43
CA TYR A 57 -0.41 -2.91 0.23
C TYR A 57 0.18 -3.41 1.57
N PRO A 58 1.15 -4.35 1.54
CA PRO A 58 1.94 -4.75 2.71
C PRO A 58 2.89 -3.62 3.19
N SER A 59 2.35 -2.43 3.44
CA SER A 59 3.10 -1.21 3.71
C SER A 59 2.52 -0.42 4.86
N VAL A 60 3.39 0.26 5.60
CA VAL A 60 3.02 1.29 6.56
C VAL A 60 2.90 2.63 5.82
N ASN A 61 1.90 3.44 6.17
CA ASN A 61 1.74 4.79 5.66
C ASN A 61 1.83 5.80 6.80
N VAL A 62 2.52 6.92 6.58
CA VAL A 62 2.42 8.10 7.45
C VAL A 62 1.53 9.10 6.75
N THR A 63 0.47 9.57 7.41
CA THR A 63 -0.54 10.45 6.81
C THR A 63 -0.68 11.72 7.62
N PHE A 64 -0.66 12.87 6.93
CA PHE A 64 -0.96 14.20 7.46
C PHE A 64 -2.27 14.65 6.83
N GLU A 65 -3.32 14.82 7.64
CA GLU A 65 -4.67 15.11 7.19
C GLU A 65 -5.19 16.44 7.76
N GLN A 66 -5.84 17.23 6.91
CA GLN A 66 -6.45 18.51 7.25
C GLN A 66 -7.91 18.56 6.76
N PRO A 67 -8.90 18.82 7.65
CA PRO A 67 -8.76 18.84 9.11
C PRO A 67 -8.46 17.44 9.66
N GLY A 68 -7.74 17.34 10.78
CA GLY A 68 -7.43 16.04 11.38
C GLY A 68 -6.17 16.08 12.26
N GLY A 69 -5.04 15.73 11.67
CA GLY A 69 -3.77 15.54 12.39
C GLY A 69 -2.80 14.67 11.62
N ALA A 70 -1.82 14.12 12.31
CA ALA A 70 -0.82 13.24 11.73
C ALA A 70 -0.82 11.84 12.37
N PHE A 71 -0.76 10.81 11.54
CA PHE A 71 -0.97 9.42 11.97
C PHE A 71 -0.02 8.46 11.25
N VAL A 72 0.31 7.36 11.93
CA VAL A 72 0.95 6.17 11.36
C VAL A 72 -0.11 5.10 11.19
N ASN A 73 -0.43 4.79 9.93
CA ASN A 73 -1.28 3.67 9.54
C ASN A 73 -0.40 2.46 9.32
N GLY A 74 -0.44 1.49 10.23
CA GLY A 74 0.32 0.26 10.07
C GLY A 74 -0.20 -0.63 8.96
N VAL A 75 0.39 -1.82 8.82
CA VAL A 75 -0.03 -2.75 7.77
C VAL A 75 -1.45 -3.22 8.05
N CYS A 76 -2.36 -2.84 7.16
CA CYS A 76 -3.77 -3.17 7.26
C CYS A 76 -4.04 -4.52 6.57
N THR A 77 -4.59 -5.47 7.32
CA THR A 77 -4.85 -6.83 6.84
C THR A 77 -6.24 -7.04 6.25
N ARG A 78 -7.10 -6.03 6.37
CA ARG A 78 -8.46 -5.98 5.81
C ARG A 78 -8.52 -4.90 4.73
N LYS A 79 -9.67 -4.78 4.05
CA LYS A 79 -9.97 -3.62 3.22
C LYS A 79 -9.90 -2.36 4.08
N PHE A 80 -9.28 -1.30 3.54
CA PHE A 80 -9.26 0.00 4.20
C PHE A 80 -10.40 0.84 3.64
N GLU A 81 -11.23 1.38 4.52
CA GLU A 81 -12.36 2.24 4.19
C GLU A 81 -12.15 3.58 4.89
N ARG A 82 -12.33 4.68 4.15
CA ARG A 82 -12.24 6.04 4.69
C ARG A 82 -13.42 6.86 4.17
N GLU A 83 -14.26 7.31 5.09
CA GLU A 83 -15.29 8.29 4.78
C GLU A 83 -14.65 9.67 4.59
N LEU A 84 -14.91 10.28 3.43
CA LEU A 84 -14.53 11.63 3.06
C LEU A 84 -15.79 12.50 3.10
N ALA A 85 -15.75 13.59 3.86
CA ALA A 85 -16.87 14.51 4.00
C ALA A 85 -16.39 15.97 4.03
N GLY A 86 -17.24 16.87 3.56
CA GLY A 86 -16.91 18.30 3.48
C GLY A 86 -15.68 18.54 2.63
N ARG A 87 -14.80 19.44 3.08
CA ARG A 87 -13.54 19.75 2.42
C ARG A 87 -12.36 19.27 3.24
N GLY A 88 -11.41 18.63 2.58
CA GLY A 88 -10.18 18.19 3.23
C GLY A 88 -9.08 17.78 2.28
N ARG A 89 -7.93 17.46 2.88
CA ARG A 89 -6.70 17.06 2.21
C ARG A 89 -5.95 16.06 3.05
N ALA A 90 -5.33 15.09 2.39
CA ALA A 90 -4.36 14.19 2.99
C ALA A 90 -3.08 14.18 2.17
N PHE A 91 -1.95 14.35 2.85
CA PHE A 91 -0.61 14.09 2.33
C PHE A 91 -0.07 12.84 3.01
N GLY A 92 0.18 11.79 2.24
CA GLY A 92 0.66 10.53 2.76
C GLY A 92 1.99 10.09 2.20
N VAL A 93 2.73 9.36 3.02
CA VAL A 93 4.02 8.76 2.72
C VAL A 93 3.85 7.26 2.76
N LYS A 94 4.02 6.60 1.62
CA LYS A 94 4.00 5.14 1.53
C LYS A 94 5.41 4.60 1.64
N PHE A 95 5.65 3.76 2.64
CA PHE A 95 6.92 3.04 2.76
C PHE A 95 6.91 1.77 1.91
N TRP A 96 8.08 1.39 1.39
CA TRP A 96 8.31 0.02 0.93
C TRP A 96 8.01 -0.97 2.07
N ALA A 97 7.60 -2.18 1.74
CA ALA A 97 7.47 -3.23 2.76
C ALA A 97 8.84 -3.42 3.45
N GLY A 98 8.87 -3.33 4.78
CA GLY A 98 10.12 -3.31 5.54
C GLY A 98 10.76 -1.95 5.77
N GLY A 99 10.51 -0.97 4.89
CA GLY A 99 11.17 0.34 4.94
C GLY A 99 10.89 1.10 6.24
N PHE A 100 9.65 1.06 6.70
CA PHE A 100 9.26 1.69 7.96
C PHE A 100 9.96 1.08 9.18
N GLY A 101 10.04 -0.26 9.25
CA GLY A 101 10.76 -0.95 10.32
C GLY A 101 12.26 -0.68 10.28
N ALA A 102 12.84 -0.55 9.08
CA ALA A 102 14.24 -0.22 8.90
C ALA A 102 14.58 1.22 9.34
N VAL A 103 13.68 2.18 9.09
CA VAL A 103 13.87 3.58 9.53
C VAL A 103 13.67 3.71 11.05
N THR A 104 12.62 3.09 11.59
CA THR A 104 12.25 3.30 13.01
C THR A 104 12.94 2.33 13.97
N GLY A 105 13.52 1.23 13.47
CA GLY A 105 14.04 0.13 14.28
C GLY A 105 12.98 -0.68 15.03
N ARG A 106 11.69 -0.34 14.89
CA ARG A 106 10.59 -0.96 15.63
C ARG A 106 10.12 -2.26 14.97
N ASP A 107 9.54 -3.15 15.77
CA ASP A 107 8.85 -4.33 15.27
C ASP A 107 7.53 -3.91 14.62
N VAL A 108 7.45 -3.99 13.29
CA VAL A 108 6.27 -3.56 12.52
C VAL A 108 5.03 -4.40 12.85
N ALA A 109 5.19 -5.59 13.42
CA ALA A 109 4.05 -6.38 13.89
C ALA A 109 3.22 -5.67 14.97
N THR A 110 3.79 -4.74 15.74
CA THR A 110 3.04 -3.97 16.76
C THR A 110 2.14 -2.90 16.14
N PHE A 111 2.31 -2.59 14.87
CA PHE A 111 1.51 -1.60 14.13
C PHE A 111 0.42 -2.26 13.29
N ARG A 112 0.43 -3.59 13.17
CA ARG A 112 -0.52 -4.32 12.34
C ARG A 112 -1.96 -3.99 12.74
N ASP A 113 -2.77 -3.58 11.77
CA ASP A 113 -4.17 -3.20 11.96
C ASP A 113 -4.37 -2.06 13.00
N GLN A 114 -3.35 -1.23 13.23
CA GLN A 114 -3.39 -0.07 14.13
C GLN A 114 -3.24 1.25 13.35
N VAL A 115 -3.88 2.30 13.89
CA VAL A 115 -3.64 3.69 13.52
C VAL A 115 -3.19 4.41 14.78
N LEU A 116 -1.96 4.92 14.78
CA LEU A 116 -1.37 5.58 15.93
C LEU A 116 -1.13 7.07 15.62
N PRO A 117 -1.29 7.97 16.60
CA PRO A 117 -0.82 9.35 16.47
C PRO A 117 0.67 9.39 16.13
N LEU A 118 1.09 10.33 15.28
CA LEU A 118 2.49 10.45 14.85
C LEU A 118 3.46 10.58 16.04
N ALA A 119 3.03 11.31 17.08
CA ALA A 119 3.81 11.56 18.29
C ALA A 119 4.13 10.32 19.13
N GLU A 120 3.37 9.22 18.99
CA GLU A 120 3.68 7.95 19.67
C GLU A 120 4.78 7.14 18.97
N VAL A 121 5.20 7.59 17.79
CA VAL A 121 6.03 6.80 16.88
C VAL A 121 7.31 7.51 16.49
N PHE A 122 7.20 8.81 16.19
CA PHE A 122 8.30 9.63 15.71
C PHE A 122 8.70 10.66 16.76
N PRO A 123 10.01 10.81 17.07
CA PRO A 123 10.46 11.88 17.95
C PRO A 123 10.19 13.25 17.32
N ALA A 124 9.89 14.26 18.14
CA ALA A 124 9.59 15.62 17.68
C ALA A 124 8.47 15.70 16.61
N ALA A 125 7.50 14.79 16.66
CA ALA A 125 6.40 14.71 15.71
C ALA A 125 5.53 15.97 15.64
N ASP A 126 5.36 16.71 16.74
CA ASP A 126 4.58 17.95 16.76
C ASP A 126 5.22 19.00 15.85
N ARG A 127 6.53 19.21 16.00
CA ARG A 127 7.30 20.11 15.13
C ARG A 127 7.25 19.67 13.66
N LEU A 128 7.36 18.37 13.39
CA LEU A 128 7.22 17.85 12.03
C LEU A 128 5.82 18.13 11.47
N THR A 129 4.78 17.90 12.26
CA THR A 129 3.38 18.13 11.87
C THR A 129 3.13 19.59 11.55
N ASP A 130 3.61 20.51 12.39
CA ASP A 130 3.52 21.96 12.16
C ASP A 130 4.21 22.37 10.86
N LEU A 131 5.43 21.87 10.61
CA LEU A 131 6.18 22.16 9.38
C LEU A 131 5.48 21.60 8.14
N MET A 132 4.90 20.40 8.23
CA MET A 132 4.15 19.76 7.13
C MET A 132 2.87 20.54 6.81
N PHE A 133 2.20 21.08 7.81
CA PHE A 133 0.98 21.87 7.64
C PHE A 133 1.25 23.31 7.21
N ALA A 134 2.38 23.91 7.62
CA ALA A 134 2.79 25.24 7.20
C ALA A 134 3.40 25.30 5.79
N ALA A 135 3.83 24.16 5.23
CA ALA A 135 4.43 24.11 3.89
C ALA A 135 3.44 24.53 2.78
N GLU A 136 3.86 25.42 1.89
CA GLU A 136 2.99 26.00 0.86
C GLU A 136 2.82 25.10 -0.38
N SER A 137 3.70 24.12 -0.59
CA SER A 137 3.62 23.18 -1.72
C SER A 137 3.89 21.73 -1.33
N ASP A 138 3.47 20.78 -2.16
CA ASP A 138 3.70 19.35 -1.93
C ASP A 138 5.16 18.96 -2.08
N GLU A 139 5.91 19.64 -2.96
CA GLU A 139 7.36 19.50 -3.06
C GLU A 139 8.04 19.94 -1.76
N ARG A 140 7.52 21.00 -1.13
CA ARG A 140 8.04 21.46 0.16
C ARG A 140 7.68 20.51 1.29
N ARG A 141 6.45 19.96 1.32
CA ARG A 141 6.05 18.90 2.26
C ARG A 141 6.95 17.67 2.14
N ARG A 142 7.17 17.20 0.90
CA ARG A 142 8.11 16.12 0.62
C ARG A 142 9.50 16.44 1.17
N ALA A 143 10.06 17.60 0.84
CA ALA A 143 11.38 18.01 1.31
C ALA A 143 11.48 18.09 2.86
N VAL A 144 10.44 18.58 3.54
CA VAL A 144 10.37 18.62 5.01
C VAL A 144 10.41 17.21 5.59
N PHE A 145 9.59 16.29 5.07
CA PHE A 145 9.56 14.91 5.54
C PHE A 145 10.87 14.16 5.23
N GLU A 146 11.47 14.38 4.06
CA GLU A 146 12.75 13.79 3.67
C GLU A 146 13.89 14.28 4.55
N ALA A 147 13.97 15.58 4.84
CA ALA A 147 14.95 16.13 5.76
C ALA A 147 14.80 15.51 7.16
N TYR A 148 13.55 15.43 7.65
CA TYR A 148 13.27 14.78 8.92
C TYR A 148 13.71 13.31 8.92
N LEU A 149 13.40 12.54 7.88
CA LEU A 149 13.84 11.14 7.81
C LEU A 149 15.36 11.04 7.81
N THR A 150 16.04 11.85 7.01
CA THR A 150 17.50 11.84 6.84
C THR A 150 18.22 12.07 8.16
N ASP A 151 17.74 13.00 8.98
CA ASP A 151 18.26 13.27 10.32
C ASP A 151 18.10 12.08 11.29
N HIS A 152 17.20 11.14 10.99
CA HIS A 152 16.89 9.98 11.83
C HIS A 152 17.26 8.65 11.17
N LEU A 153 17.91 8.66 10.00
CA LEU A 153 18.29 7.43 9.30
C LEU A 153 19.37 6.70 10.09
N VAL A 154 19.10 5.43 10.39
CA VAL A 154 20.09 4.50 10.89
C VAL A 154 20.76 3.73 9.74
N PRO A 155 22.01 3.26 9.91
CA PRO A 155 22.66 2.39 8.94
C PRO A 155 21.78 1.18 8.60
N VAL A 156 21.78 0.80 7.32
CA VAL A 156 21.03 -0.38 6.87
C VAL A 156 21.59 -1.62 7.53
N ASP A 157 20.73 -2.46 8.08
CA ASP A 157 21.11 -3.83 8.36
C ASP A 157 20.88 -4.73 7.12
N ALA A 158 21.70 -5.76 6.98
CA ALA A 158 21.61 -6.70 5.86
C ALA A 158 20.30 -7.50 5.82
N GLN A 159 19.57 -7.58 6.94
CA GLN A 159 18.28 -8.28 6.98
C GLN A 159 17.20 -7.48 6.27
N TYR A 160 17.20 -6.16 6.38
CA TYR A 160 16.29 -5.31 5.62
C TYR A 160 16.52 -5.41 4.12
N GLU A 161 17.78 -5.39 3.66
CA GLU A 161 18.07 -5.55 2.22
C GLU A 161 17.56 -6.90 1.69
N LEU A 162 17.78 -7.97 2.44
CA LEU A 162 17.22 -9.28 2.11
C LEU A 162 15.68 -9.27 2.06
N VAL A 163 15.01 -8.62 3.02
CA VAL A 163 13.54 -8.48 3.00
C VAL A 163 13.09 -7.70 1.77
N ARG A 164 13.78 -6.62 1.42
CA ARG A 164 13.48 -5.78 0.25
C ARG A 164 13.60 -6.56 -1.05
N GLU A 165 14.67 -7.34 -1.22
CA GLU A 165 14.86 -8.21 -2.39
C GLU A 165 13.78 -9.29 -2.49
N ILE A 166 13.44 -9.93 -1.37
CA ILE A 166 12.39 -10.96 -1.34
C ILE A 166 11.04 -10.35 -1.69
N VAL A 167 10.68 -9.20 -1.13
CA VAL A 167 9.42 -8.50 -1.43
C VAL A 167 9.36 -8.09 -2.89
N ALA A 168 10.45 -7.57 -3.45
CA ALA A 168 10.53 -7.23 -4.86
C ALA A 168 10.27 -8.46 -5.74
N ALA A 169 10.90 -9.60 -5.43
CA ALA A 169 10.62 -10.85 -6.13
C ALA A 169 9.16 -11.31 -5.98
N MET A 170 8.55 -11.18 -4.80
CA MET A 170 7.13 -11.51 -4.61
C MET A 170 6.16 -10.58 -5.37
N SER A 171 6.56 -9.33 -5.60
CA SER A 171 5.75 -8.31 -6.29
C SER A 171 5.88 -8.40 -7.81
N ASP A 172 7.11 -8.58 -8.30
CA ASP A 172 7.44 -8.36 -9.71
C ASP A 172 7.46 -9.68 -10.52
N ASP A 173 7.68 -10.81 -9.85
CA ASP A 173 7.73 -12.13 -10.48
C ASP A 173 6.45 -12.93 -10.17
N ARG A 174 5.51 -12.90 -11.12
CA ARG A 174 4.22 -13.61 -11.01
C ARG A 174 4.35 -15.14 -10.92
N SER A 175 5.51 -15.72 -11.27
CA SER A 175 5.73 -17.16 -11.10
C SER A 175 5.98 -17.56 -9.64
N VAL A 176 6.36 -16.58 -8.81
CA VAL A 176 6.51 -16.75 -7.36
C VAL A 176 5.14 -16.73 -6.72
N THR A 177 4.62 -17.91 -6.46
CA THR A 177 3.29 -18.09 -5.89
C THR A 177 3.38 -18.70 -4.49
N ARG A 178 4.42 -19.48 -4.17
CA ARG A 178 4.52 -20.23 -2.91
C ARG A 178 5.69 -19.73 -2.07
N VAL A 179 5.57 -19.94 -0.76
CA VAL A 179 6.60 -19.53 0.19
C VAL A 179 7.87 -20.36 0.06
N ASP A 180 7.76 -21.64 -0.32
CA ASP A 180 8.92 -22.51 -0.49
C ASP A 180 9.80 -22.12 -1.69
N GLN A 181 9.20 -21.63 -2.79
CA GLN A 181 9.94 -21.02 -3.91
C GLN A 181 10.83 -19.86 -3.44
N ILE A 182 10.36 -19.06 -2.48
CA ILE A 182 11.16 -17.99 -1.87
C ILE A 182 12.28 -18.56 -1.00
N THR A 183 11.99 -19.57 -0.17
CA THR A 183 13.03 -20.17 0.67
C THR A 183 14.14 -20.82 -0.15
N GLU A 184 13.80 -21.46 -1.27
CA GLU A 184 14.75 -22.06 -2.20
C GLU A 184 15.55 -20.98 -2.94
N ARG A 185 14.87 -20.00 -3.55
CA ARG A 185 15.50 -18.93 -4.35
C ARG A 185 16.50 -18.10 -3.56
N PHE A 186 16.19 -17.79 -2.31
CA PHE A 186 17.02 -16.91 -1.47
C PHE A 186 17.88 -17.68 -0.45
N GLY A 187 17.78 -19.01 -0.39
CA GLY A 187 18.52 -19.83 0.58
C GLY A 187 18.15 -19.52 2.05
N VAL A 188 16.93 -19.05 2.31
CA VAL A 188 16.49 -18.62 3.65
C VAL A 188 15.55 -19.68 4.25
N PRO A 189 15.86 -20.23 5.44
CA PRO A 189 14.94 -21.15 6.12
C PRO A 189 13.59 -20.50 6.42
N ILE A 190 12.49 -21.26 6.30
CA ILE A 190 11.12 -20.77 6.50
C ILE A 190 10.90 -20.02 7.82
N ARG A 191 11.49 -20.49 8.92
CA ARG A 191 11.38 -19.85 10.24
C ARG A 191 12.08 -18.49 10.28
N THR A 192 13.22 -18.37 9.61
CA THR A 192 13.94 -17.10 9.47
C THR A 192 13.13 -16.13 8.62
N LEU A 193 12.61 -16.59 7.48
CA LEU A 193 11.75 -15.79 6.61
C LEU A 193 10.53 -15.24 7.36
N GLN A 194 9.82 -16.09 8.11
CA GLN A 194 8.66 -15.69 8.91
C GLN A 194 9.02 -14.65 9.98
N ARG A 195 10.17 -14.81 10.66
CA ARG A 195 10.65 -13.86 11.66
C ARG A 195 10.98 -12.51 11.04
N LEU A 196 11.68 -12.50 9.91
CA LEU A 196 12.03 -11.28 9.17
C LEU A 196 10.78 -10.54 8.69
N PHE A 197 9.85 -11.27 8.08
CA PHE A 197 8.59 -10.70 7.59
C PHE A 197 7.73 -10.14 8.72
N ARG A 198 7.61 -10.85 9.85
CA ARG A 198 6.93 -10.32 11.03
C ARG A 198 7.57 -9.02 11.52
N ARG A 199 8.90 -8.99 11.66
CA ARG A 199 9.65 -7.83 12.18
C ARG A 199 9.57 -6.62 11.26
N TYR A 200 9.84 -6.79 9.97
CA TYR A 200 9.99 -5.68 9.03
C TYR A 200 8.67 -5.35 8.31
N VAL A 201 7.87 -6.36 7.96
CA VAL A 201 6.63 -6.18 7.19
C VAL A 201 5.38 -6.21 8.07
N GLY A 202 5.45 -6.74 9.29
CA GLY A 202 4.31 -6.82 10.22
C GLY A 202 3.34 -7.99 9.96
N VAL A 203 3.54 -8.74 8.89
CA VAL A 203 2.69 -9.85 8.43
C VAL A 203 3.55 -10.97 7.85
N GLY A 204 3.01 -12.19 7.76
CA GLY A 204 3.76 -13.34 7.27
C GLY A 204 3.92 -13.38 5.74
N PRO A 205 4.94 -14.11 5.21
CA PRO A 205 5.23 -14.16 3.77
C PRO A 205 4.08 -14.73 2.93
N LYS A 206 3.34 -15.71 3.46
CA LYS A 206 2.15 -16.27 2.79
C LYS A 206 1.06 -15.20 2.61
N TRP A 207 0.89 -14.32 3.58
CA TRP A 207 -0.09 -13.24 3.50
C TRP A 207 0.32 -12.22 2.44
N VAL A 208 1.61 -11.87 2.38
CA VAL A 208 2.16 -10.95 1.37
C VAL A 208 1.94 -11.48 -0.05
N LEU A 209 2.27 -12.75 -0.31
CA LEU A 209 2.01 -13.40 -1.60
C LEU A 209 0.52 -13.36 -1.98
N ARG A 210 -0.36 -13.71 -1.04
CA ARG A 210 -1.82 -13.62 -1.26
C ARG A 210 -2.27 -12.21 -1.59
N ARG A 211 -1.76 -11.21 -0.88
CA ARG A 211 -2.11 -9.80 -1.13
C ARG A 211 -1.67 -9.35 -2.52
N TYR A 212 -0.46 -9.69 -2.96
CA TYR A 212 -0.01 -9.36 -4.33
C TYR A 212 -0.83 -10.07 -5.40
N ARG A 213 -1.18 -11.35 -5.22
CA ARG A 213 -2.08 -12.07 -6.14
C ARG A 213 -3.47 -11.44 -6.23
N LEU A 214 -4.03 -10.97 -5.10
CA LEU A 214 -5.30 -10.26 -5.10
C LEU A 214 -5.20 -8.93 -5.85
N HIS A 215 -4.11 -8.18 -5.68
CA HIS A 215 -3.85 -6.98 -6.44
C HIS A 215 -3.75 -7.25 -7.95
N ASP A 216 -3.01 -8.30 -8.35
CA ASP A 216 -2.92 -8.73 -9.74
C ASP A 216 -4.27 -9.16 -10.31
N GLY A 217 -5.05 -9.94 -9.55
CA GLY A 217 -6.39 -10.36 -9.94
C GLY A 217 -7.34 -9.17 -10.11
N ALA A 218 -7.37 -8.24 -9.16
CA ALA A 218 -8.20 -7.04 -9.24
C ALA A 218 -7.79 -6.16 -10.45
N GLU A 219 -6.50 -6.00 -10.71
CA GLU A 219 -5.99 -5.24 -11.86
C GLU A 219 -6.41 -5.90 -13.19
N LEU A 220 -6.28 -7.22 -13.31
CA LEU A 220 -6.65 -7.97 -14.52
C LEU A 220 -8.16 -7.94 -14.78
N LEU A 221 -8.97 -8.10 -13.73
CA LEU A 221 -10.44 -7.99 -13.78
C LEU A 221 -10.87 -6.59 -14.18
N ALA A 222 -10.33 -5.56 -13.52
CA ALA A 222 -10.62 -4.17 -13.84
C ALA A 222 -10.27 -3.87 -15.30
N ARG A 223 -9.18 -4.44 -15.83
CA ARG A 223 -8.77 -4.28 -17.23
C ARG A 223 -9.61 -5.06 -18.25
N GLY A 224 -10.57 -5.87 -17.82
CA GLY A 224 -11.34 -6.75 -18.70
C GLY A 224 -10.48 -7.84 -19.35
N ARG A 225 -9.34 -8.19 -18.75
CA ARG A 225 -8.38 -9.19 -19.27
C ARG A 225 -8.59 -10.57 -18.66
N ALA A 226 -9.75 -10.83 -18.07
CA ALA A 226 -10.13 -12.13 -17.53
C ALA A 226 -11.24 -12.70 -18.41
N ALA A 227 -10.85 -13.50 -19.42
CA ALA A 227 -11.82 -14.18 -20.29
C ALA A 227 -12.58 -15.26 -19.50
N GLU A 228 -11.85 -16.02 -18.67
CA GLU A 228 -12.39 -17.06 -17.79
C GLU A 228 -11.80 -16.96 -16.38
N LEU A 229 -12.65 -17.03 -15.35
CA LEU A 229 -12.22 -16.89 -13.95
C LEU A 229 -11.42 -18.11 -13.45
N SER A 230 -11.66 -19.29 -14.01
CA SER A 230 -10.89 -20.49 -13.71
C SER A 230 -9.44 -20.36 -14.12
N ASP A 231 -9.20 -19.86 -15.35
CA ASP A 231 -7.85 -19.69 -15.89
C ASP A 231 -7.11 -18.59 -15.15
N LEU A 232 -7.79 -17.50 -14.81
CA LEU A 232 -7.23 -16.45 -13.97
C LEU A 232 -6.83 -16.99 -12.59
N ALA A 233 -7.70 -17.79 -11.95
CA ALA A 233 -7.39 -18.38 -10.65
C ALA A 233 -6.13 -19.25 -10.71
N VAL A 234 -6.01 -20.11 -11.72
CA VAL A 234 -4.82 -20.95 -11.93
C VAL A 234 -3.58 -20.10 -12.18
N ALA A 235 -3.66 -19.09 -13.04
CA ALA A 235 -2.55 -18.19 -13.35
C ALA A 235 -2.05 -17.40 -12.12
N LEU A 236 -2.96 -17.05 -11.20
CA LEU A 236 -2.63 -16.40 -9.93
C LEU A 236 -2.19 -17.39 -8.83
N GLY A 237 -2.08 -18.68 -9.15
CA GLY A 237 -1.62 -19.74 -8.23
C GLY A 237 -2.66 -20.14 -7.18
N TYR A 238 -3.96 -19.97 -7.47
CA TYR A 238 -5.04 -20.57 -6.70
C TYR A 238 -5.27 -22.02 -7.11
N PHE A 239 -5.80 -22.81 -6.17
CA PHE A 239 -6.13 -24.21 -6.41
C PHE A 239 -7.30 -24.36 -7.40
N ASP A 240 -8.32 -23.52 -7.26
CA ASP A 240 -9.50 -23.48 -8.12
C ASP A 240 -10.17 -22.08 -8.06
N GLN A 241 -11.14 -21.88 -8.95
CA GLN A 241 -11.95 -20.66 -9.00
C GLN A 241 -12.72 -20.39 -7.70
N ALA A 242 -13.19 -21.43 -7.00
CA ALA A 242 -13.99 -21.27 -5.78
C ALA A 242 -13.13 -20.73 -4.63
N HIS A 243 -11.87 -21.15 -4.52
CA HIS A 243 -10.89 -20.61 -3.59
C HIS A 243 -10.56 -19.16 -3.92
N PHE A 244 -10.29 -18.83 -5.18
CA PHE A 244 -10.07 -17.45 -5.61
C PHE A 244 -11.29 -16.55 -5.28
N THR A 245 -12.49 -17.00 -5.64
CA THR A 245 -13.73 -16.24 -5.40
C THR A 245 -13.98 -15.99 -3.92
N ARG A 246 -13.76 -16.99 -3.05
CA ARG A 246 -13.91 -16.84 -1.59
C ARG A 246 -12.90 -15.84 -1.02
N GLU A 247 -11.62 -15.97 -1.38
CA GLU A 247 -10.59 -15.06 -0.87
C GLU A 247 -10.78 -13.63 -1.41
N PHE A 248 -11.14 -13.49 -2.68
CA PHE A 248 -11.42 -12.18 -3.29
C PHE A 248 -12.61 -11.50 -2.60
N LYS A 249 -13.72 -12.22 -2.39
CA LYS A 249 -14.89 -11.68 -1.68
C LYS A 249 -14.60 -11.33 -0.23
N ASP A 250 -13.85 -12.17 0.49
CA ASP A 250 -13.45 -11.89 1.87
C ASP A 250 -12.61 -10.61 2.00
N GLN A 251 -11.74 -10.35 1.03
CA GLN A 251 -10.78 -9.23 1.10
C GLN A 251 -11.26 -7.94 0.44
N ILE A 252 -12.13 -8.03 -0.57
CA ILE A 252 -12.59 -6.89 -1.38
C ILE A 252 -14.09 -6.61 -1.15
N GLY A 253 -14.85 -7.57 -0.63
CA GLY A 253 -16.29 -7.45 -0.36
C GLY A 253 -17.19 -7.81 -1.55
N LEU A 254 -16.63 -7.86 -2.76
CA LEU A 254 -17.31 -8.24 -4.00
C LEU A 254 -16.75 -9.56 -4.53
N THR A 255 -17.55 -10.35 -5.24
CA THR A 255 -17.02 -11.46 -6.04
C THR A 255 -16.21 -10.93 -7.23
N PRO A 256 -15.31 -11.74 -7.81
CA PRO A 256 -14.57 -11.36 -9.01
C PRO A 256 -15.47 -10.86 -10.16
N THR A 257 -16.61 -11.53 -10.38
CA THR A 257 -17.58 -11.16 -11.42
C THR A 257 -18.25 -9.82 -11.13
N GLU A 258 -18.75 -9.61 -9.90
CA GLU A 258 -19.37 -8.34 -9.50
C GLU A 258 -18.38 -7.17 -9.65
N TYR A 259 -17.13 -7.38 -9.23
CA TYR A 259 -16.06 -6.39 -9.36
C TYR A 259 -15.75 -6.07 -10.83
N ALA A 260 -15.63 -7.09 -11.69
CA ALA A 260 -15.41 -6.90 -13.13
C ALA A 260 -16.57 -6.15 -13.80
N THR A 261 -17.82 -6.52 -13.53
CA THR A 261 -18.99 -5.86 -14.11
C THR A 261 -19.06 -4.39 -13.69
N ARG A 262 -18.82 -4.08 -12.41
CA ARG A 262 -18.85 -2.71 -11.89
C ARG A 262 -17.77 -1.84 -12.54
N THR A 263 -16.53 -2.33 -12.59
CA THR A 263 -15.41 -1.61 -13.22
C THR A 263 -15.59 -1.44 -14.74
N GLN A 264 -16.24 -2.38 -15.42
CA GLN A 264 -16.62 -2.22 -16.84
C GLN A 264 -17.69 -1.15 -17.05
N ALA A 265 -18.72 -1.11 -16.19
CA ALA A 265 -19.76 -0.09 -16.26
C ALA A 265 -19.20 1.33 -16.04
N GLU A 266 -18.29 1.50 -15.07
CA GLU A 266 -17.59 2.76 -14.82
C GLU A 266 -16.84 3.26 -16.08
N ARG A 267 -16.19 2.34 -16.83
CA ARG A 267 -15.44 2.67 -18.05
C ARG A 267 -16.34 3.19 -19.15
N GLN A 268 -17.48 2.55 -19.37
CA GLN A 268 -18.41 2.94 -20.44
C GLN A 268 -19.02 4.33 -20.22
N ILE A 269 -19.12 4.78 -18.97
CA ILE A 269 -19.60 6.13 -18.63
C ILE A 269 -18.53 7.20 -18.93
N THR A 270 -17.25 6.84 -18.88
CA THR A 270 -16.13 7.79 -19.05
C THR A 270 -15.81 8.06 -20.54
N TYR A 271 -16.25 7.21 -21.46
CA TYR A 271 -16.06 7.37 -22.92
C TYR A 271 -17.31 7.89 -23.66
N ARG A 272 -18.26 8.49 -22.94
CA ARG A 272 -19.39 9.23 -23.50
C ARG A 272 -19.26 10.70 -23.16
#